data_AF-A0A2R5L220-F1
#
_entry.id   AF-A0A2R5L220-F1
#
_cell.length_a   1.000
_cell.length_b   1.000
_cell.length_c   1.000
_cell.angle_alpha   90.00
_cell.angle_beta   90.00
_cell.angle_gamma   90.00
#
_symmetry.space_group_name_H-M   'P 1'
#
loop_
_entity.id
_entity.type
_entity.pdbx_description
1 polymer ?
#
loop_
_entity_poly.entity_id
_entity_poly.type
_entity_poly.pdbx_seq_one_letter_code
_entity_poly.pdbx_strand_id
1 'polypeptide(L)'
;MAEVSGISGIKEESSVGSCVECGKGSSQRCANCHQVFYCSRDCQKQNWKKGHKNECKPFKMESNTTLGRYLVATKNFKAGDVIVKEEPLLVGPKQLTEPVCLGCYKRVDGSYRCRKCTWPLCGPACESSPDHVPECFIGKVMGSPIDIQDFSDINHFYELVTCLRGLTLKKRSPKKYASLLSLESHYNDRIGTHIYNENQTRVVNMLRNYFMLVDFPPDDIDAGECSIHQMAGIIDVNGVGIVLPETEIVGVYPSYSLLEHSCTPNTK
;
A
#
# COMPACT_ATOMS: atom_id res chain seq x y z
N MET A 1 -35.49 -21.09 2.21
CA MET A 1 -34.53 -22.20 2.11
C MET A 1 -34.08 -22.26 0.67
N ALA A 2 -33.00 -21.57 0.32
CA ALA A 2 -32.42 -21.62 -1.01
C ALA A 2 -31.15 -22.45 -0.89
N GLU A 3 -31.10 -23.54 -1.64
CA GLU A 3 -29.98 -24.49 -1.67
C GLU A 3 -28.73 -23.80 -2.18
N VAL A 4 -27.68 -23.79 -1.35
CA VAL A 4 -26.34 -23.38 -1.76
C VAL A 4 -25.77 -24.54 -2.57
N SER A 5 -25.80 -24.41 -3.89
CA SER A 5 -25.10 -25.33 -4.79
C SER A 5 -23.60 -25.22 -4.53
N GLY A 6 -23.02 -26.30 -4.01
CA GLY A 6 -21.61 -26.39 -3.67
C GLY A 6 -20.73 -26.09 -4.88
N ILE A 7 -19.68 -25.29 -4.65
CA ILE A 7 -18.58 -25.12 -5.59
C ILE A 7 -17.89 -26.48 -5.71
N SER A 8 -18.24 -27.21 -6.76
CA SER A 8 -17.60 -28.45 -7.15
C SER A 8 -16.11 -28.21 -7.33
N GLY A 9 -15.28 -29.01 -6.67
CA GLY A 9 -13.83 -28.94 -6.77
C GLY A 9 -13.37 -28.90 -8.23
N ILE A 10 -12.37 -28.06 -8.49
CA ILE A 10 -11.68 -28.01 -9.77
C ILE A 10 -11.17 -29.43 -10.06
N LYS A 11 -11.80 -30.13 -11.01
CA LYS A 11 -11.22 -31.36 -11.56
C LYS A 11 -9.89 -30.97 -12.17
N GLU A 12 -8.80 -31.56 -11.68
CA GLU A 12 -7.50 -31.42 -12.33
C GLU A 12 -7.57 -32.13 -13.68
N GLU A 13 -8.01 -31.41 -14.72
CA GLU A 13 -7.71 -31.81 -16.08
C GLU A 13 -6.18 -31.80 -16.24
N SER A 14 -5.65 -32.92 -16.75
CA SER A 14 -4.24 -33.06 -17.07
C SER A 14 -3.89 -32.11 -18.22
N SER A 15 -3.66 -30.83 -17.88
CA SER A 15 -3.24 -29.81 -18.84
C SER A 15 -1.82 -30.13 -19.31
N VAL A 16 -1.68 -30.35 -20.62
CA VAL A 16 -0.39 -30.47 -21.28
C VAL A 16 -0.03 -29.09 -21.82
N GLY A 17 1.17 -28.62 -21.50
CA GLY A 17 1.69 -27.34 -21.96
C GLY A 17 3.07 -27.48 -22.59
N SER A 18 3.69 -26.35 -22.95
CA SER A 18 5.04 -26.31 -23.50
C SER A 18 6.02 -25.77 -22.46
N CYS A 19 7.20 -26.38 -22.40
CA CYS A 19 8.31 -25.94 -21.56
C CYS A 19 8.67 -24.49 -21.88
N VAL A 20 8.59 -23.60 -20.89
CA VAL A 20 8.85 -22.17 -21.07
C VAL A 20 10.29 -21.88 -21.52
N GLU A 21 11.23 -22.80 -21.27
CA GLU A 21 12.64 -22.60 -21.65
C GLU A 21 13.01 -23.11 -23.04
N CYS A 22 12.41 -24.21 -23.51
CA CYS A 22 12.86 -24.90 -24.73
C CYS A 22 11.73 -25.32 -25.68
N GLY A 23 10.47 -25.02 -25.35
CA GLY A 23 9.31 -25.29 -26.19
C GLY A 23 8.83 -26.75 -26.24
N LYS A 24 9.57 -27.71 -25.67
CA LYS A 24 9.15 -29.13 -25.63
C LYS A 24 7.86 -29.32 -24.82
N GLY A 25 6.98 -30.20 -25.27
CA GLY A 25 5.77 -30.57 -24.53
C GLY A 25 6.07 -31.10 -23.12
N SER A 26 5.25 -30.72 -22.14
CA SER A 26 5.36 -31.13 -20.75
C SER A 26 4.01 -31.04 -20.02
N SER A 27 3.79 -31.96 -19.08
CA SER A 27 2.70 -31.89 -18.09
C SER A 27 3.17 -31.40 -16.71
N GLN A 28 4.48 -31.18 -16.54
CA GLN A 28 5.06 -30.80 -15.25
C GLN A 28 5.00 -29.29 -15.07
N ARG A 29 4.16 -28.83 -14.15
CA ARG A 29 4.03 -27.42 -13.78
C ARG A 29 5.00 -27.04 -12.67
N CYS A 30 5.33 -25.75 -12.57
CA CYS A 30 6.01 -25.21 -11.39
C CYS A 30 5.19 -25.52 -10.13
N ALA A 31 5.76 -26.25 -9.16
CA ALA A 31 5.05 -26.69 -7.95
C ALA A 31 4.56 -25.53 -7.04
N ASN A 32 5.15 -24.34 -7.18
CA ASN A 32 4.69 -23.18 -6.42
C ASN A 32 3.54 -22.45 -7.11
N CYS A 33 3.75 -21.97 -8.34
CA CYS A 33 2.76 -21.13 -9.02
C CYS A 33 1.76 -21.88 -9.90
N HIS A 34 2.09 -23.08 -10.38
CA HIS A 34 1.30 -23.82 -11.37
C HIS A 34 1.04 -23.09 -12.71
N GLN A 35 1.71 -21.96 -12.97
CA GLN A 35 1.48 -21.11 -14.16
C GLN A 35 2.36 -21.45 -15.37
N VAL A 36 3.49 -22.13 -15.17
CA VAL A 36 4.45 -22.44 -16.24
C VAL A 36 4.83 -23.92 -16.21
N PHE A 37 5.17 -24.45 -17.39
CA PHE A 37 5.55 -25.85 -17.57
C PHE A 37 7.07 -25.98 -17.79
N TYR A 38 7.63 -27.12 -17.36
CA TYR A 38 9.03 -27.47 -17.56
C TYR A 38 9.16 -28.91 -18.04
N CYS A 39 9.94 -29.20 -19.08
CA CYS A 39 10.19 -30.58 -19.49
C CYS A 39 11.25 -31.30 -18.62
N SER A 40 12.01 -30.55 -17.81
CA SER A 40 13.06 -31.09 -16.94
C SER A 40 13.40 -30.14 -15.79
N ARG A 41 14.06 -30.66 -14.74
CA ARG A 41 14.60 -29.86 -13.63
C ARG A 41 15.63 -28.84 -14.09
N ASP A 42 16.37 -29.12 -15.17
CA ASP A 42 17.37 -28.19 -15.69
C ASP A 42 16.73 -26.98 -16.35
N CYS A 43 15.68 -27.17 -17.14
CA CYS A 43 14.86 -26.06 -17.65
C CYS A 43 14.28 -25.24 -16.49
N GLN A 44 13.74 -25.88 -15.46
CA GLN A 44 13.26 -25.14 -14.28
C GLN A 44 14.36 -24.28 -13.64
N LYS A 45 15.56 -24.82 -13.42
CA LYS A 45 16.69 -24.08 -12.85
C LYS A 45 17.14 -22.92 -13.74
N GLN A 46 17.12 -23.09 -15.05
CA GLN A 46 17.46 -22.03 -16.02
C GLN A 46 16.45 -20.89 -15.93
N ASN A 47 15.15 -21.18 -16.00
CA ASN A 47 14.12 -20.14 -15.87
C ASN A 47 14.15 -19.44 -14.50
N TRP A 48 14.39 -20.22 -13.44
CA TRP A 48 14.51 -19.69 -12.08
C TRP A 48 15.59 -18.61 -11.98
N LYS A 49 16.74 -18.82 -12.64
CA LYS A 49 17.83 -17.85 -12.71
C LYS A 49 17.50 -16.66 -13.62
N LYS A 50 16.76 -16.88 -14.72
CA LYS A 50 16.38 -15.82 -15.68
C LYS A 50 15.40 -14.81 -15.11
N GLY A 51 14.54 -15.19 -14.17
CA GLY A 51 13.62 -14.24 -13.55
C GLY A 51 12.46 -14.85 -12.77
N HIS A 52 12.12 -16.12 -13.04
CA HIS A 52 10.89 -16.72 -12.48
C HIS A 52 10.84 -16.67 -10.96
N LYS A 53 11.98 -16.71 -10.25
CA LYS A 53 12.03 -16.58 -8.78
C LYS A 53 11.32 -15.34 -8.24
N ASN A 54 11.30 -14.24 -9.00
CA ASN A 54 10.68 -12.97 -8.62
C ASN A 54 9.20 -12.89 -9.02
N GLU A 55 8.80 -13.67 -10.03
CA GLU A 55 7.47 -13.68 -10.63
C GLU A 55 6.61 -14.85 -10.15
N CYS A 56 7.21 -15.84 -9.49
CA CYS A 56 6.55 -17.08 -9.09
C CYS A 56 5.54 -16.84 -7.95
N LYS A 57 4.30 -16.53 -8.33
CA LYS A 57 3.17 -16.31 -7.41
C LYS A 57 2.11 -17.40 -7.60
N PRO A 58 1.52 -17.95 -6.54
CA PRO A 58 0.46 -18.98 -6.63
C PRO A 58 -0.92 -18.38 -6.92
N PHE A 59 -0.95 -17.22 -7.56
CA PHE A 59 -2.12 -16.48 -7.99
C PHE A 59 -1.76 -15.66 -9.23
N LYS A 60 -2.78 -15.23 -9.96
CA LYS A 60 -2.68 -14.31 -11.10
C LYS A 60 -3.71 -13.20 -10.95
N MET A 61 -3.43 -12.05 -11.55
CA MET A 61 -4.41 -10.97 -11.66
C MET A 61 -5.30 -11.21 -12.87
N GLU A 62 -6.61 -11.08 -12.67
CA GLU A 62 -7.61 -11.02 -13.73
C GLU A 62 -8.38 -9.70 -13.65
N SER A 63 -9.20 -9.41 -14.65
CA SER A 63 -10.08 -8.24 -14.62
C SER A 63 -11.43 -8.51 -15.27
N ASN A 64 -12.45 -7.80 -14.80
CA ASN A 64 -13.78 -7.76 -15.42
C ASN A 64 -14.45 -6.40 -15.15
N THR A 65 -15.61 -6.18 -15.76
CA THR A 65 -16.33 -4.90 -15.69
C THR A 65 -16.98 -4.61 -14.34
N THR A 66 -17.16 -5.62 -13.48
CA THR A 66 -17.87 -5.51 -12.22
C THR A 66 -16.92 -5.27 -11.04
N LEU A 67 -15.82 -6.01 -10.98
CA LEU A 67 -14.84 -5.98 -9.90
C LEU A 67 -13.61 -5.13 -10.24
N GLY A 68 -13.43 -4.74 -11.50
CA GLY A 68 -12.14 -4.17 -11.93
C GLY A 68 -11.08 -5.27 -11.91
N ARG A 69 -9.95 -5.06 -11.22
CA ARG A 69 -8.83 -6.01 -11.14
C ARG A 69 -8.86 -6.79 -9.84
N TYR A 70 -8.69 -8.11 -9.92
CA TYR A 70 -8.77 -8.99 -8.77
C TYR A 70 -7.79 -10.16 -8.88
N LEU A 71 -7.49 -10.83 -7.77
CA LEU A 71 -6.64 -12.01 -7.75
C LEU A 71 -7.43 -13.32 -7.85
N VAL A 72 -6.90 -14.25 -8.65
CA VAL A 72 -7.41 -15.61 -8.80
C VAL A 72 -6.29 -16.61 -8.46
N ALA A 73 -6.61 -17.61 -7.64
CA ALA A 73 -5.68 -18.68 -7.32
C ALA A 73 -5.31 -19.49 -8.57
N THR A 74 -4.03 -19.84 -8.71
CA THR A 74 -3.55 -20.69 -9.84
C THR A 74 -3.30 -22.14 -9.43
N LYS A 75 -3.46 -22.44 -8.14
CA LYS A 75 -3.43 -23.77 -7.57
C LYS A 75 -4.44 -23.88 -6.42
N ASN A 76 -4.68 -25.10 -5.96
CA ASN A 76 -5.44 -25.35 -4.74
C ASN A 76 -4.59 -25.01 -3.50
N PHE A 77 -5.23 -24.42 -2.50
CA PHE A 77 -4.65 -24.11 -1.20
C PHE A 77 -5.34 -24.90 -0.10
N LYS A 78 -4.58 -25.19 0.96
CA LYS A 78 -5.11 -25.71 2.23
C LYS A 78 -5.22 -24.58 3.25
N ALA A 79 -6.08 -24.76 4.25
CA ALA A 79 -6.14 -23.85 5.38
C ALA A 79 -4.75 -23.71 6.03
N GLY A 80 -4.30 -22.47 6.21
CA GLY A 80 -2.98 -22.13 6.76
C GLY A 80 -1.87 -21.96 5.72
N ASP A 81 -2.11 -22.23 4.43
CA ASP A 81 -1.13 -21.93 3.39
C ASP A 81 -0.92 -20.42 3.25
N VAL A 82 0.34 -20.00 3.13
CA VAL A 82 0.69 -18.60 2.84
C VAL A 82 0.52 -18.33 1.34
N ILE A 83 -0.44 -17.47 1.00
CA ILE A 83 -0.75 -17.09 -0.39
C ILE A 83 0.13 -15.91 -0.83
N VAL A 84 0.15 -14.85 -0.03
CA VAL A 84 0.88 -13.60 -0.30
C VAL A 84 1.82 -13.29 0.87
N LYS A 85 3.06 -12.92 0.54
CA LYS A 85 3.99 -12.26 1.46
C LYS A 85 4.63 -11.11 0.70
N GLU A 86 4.46 -9.90 1.21
CA GLU A 86 4.95 -8.68 0.56
C GLU A 86 5.26 -7.58 1.56
N GLU A 87 6.07 -6.63 1.13
CA GLU A 87 6.39 -5.41 1.86
C GLU A 87 5.44 -4.30 1.41
N PRO A 88 5.09 -3.35 2.29
CA PRO A 88 4.21 -2.25 1.93
C PRO A 88 4.85 -1.29 0.93
N LEU A 89 4.01 -0.76 0.03
CA LEU A 89 4.36 0.38 -0.81
C LEU A 89 4.49 1.65 0.02
N LEU A 90 3.61 1.80 1.01
CA LEU A 90 3.48 2.98 1.85
C LEU A 90 3.07 2.57 3.27
N VAL A 91 3.67 3.20 4.28
CA VAL A 91 3.31 3.04 5.69
C VAL A 91 3.33 4.41 6.37
N GLY A 92 2.36 4.64 7.25
CA GLY A 92 2.30 5.85 8.05
C GLY A 92 1.23 5.77 9.14
N PRO A 93 1.10 6.81 9.97
CA PRO A 93 0.03 6.87 10.95
C PRO A 93 -1.35 6.77 10.27
N LYS A 94 -2.34 6.24 11.00
CA LYS A 94 -3.73 6.35 10.55
C LYS A 94 -4.14 7.82 10.45
N GLN A 95 -5.05 8.12 9.53
CA GLN A 95 -5.55 9.48 9.29
C GLN A 95 -6.10 10.08 10.59
N LEU A 96 -6.95 9.34 11.30
CA LEU A 96 -7.50 9.74 12.58
C LEU A 96 -6.75 9.02 13.71
N THR A 97 -5.82 9.73 14.34
CA THR A 97 -5.00 9.19 15.43
C THR A 97 -4.61 10.29 16.41
N GLU A 98 -4.44 9.91 17.68
CA GLU A 98 -3.71 10.72 18.65
C GLU A 98 -2.27 10.94 18.16
N PRO A 99 -1.56 11.98 18.63
CA PRO A 99 -0.18 12.18 18.24
C PRO A 99 0.72 10.97 18.55
N VAL A 100 1.35 10.45 17.50
CA VAL A 100 2.34 9.38 17.57
C VAL A 100 3.71 9.84 17.08
N CYS A 101 4.76 9.17 17.53
CA CYS A 101 6.09 9.37 17.02
C CYS A 101 6.15 8.91 15.56
N LEU A 102 6.55 9.80 14.65
CA LEU A 102 6.64 9.44 13.23
C LEU A 102 7.83 8.55 12.84
N GLY A 103 8.70 8.25 13.81
CA GLY A 103 9.83 7.33 13.62
C GLY A 103 9.59 5.90 14.12
N CYS A 104 8.73 5.71 15.12
CA CYS A 104 8.48 4.38 15.73
C CYS A 104 7.01 4.11 16.10
N TYR A 105 6.11 5.06 15.83
CA TYR A 105 4.66 4.97 15.98
C TYR A 105 4.11 4.78 17.40
N LYS A 106 4.94 4.89 18.44
CA LYS A 106 4.46 4.99 19.83
C LYS A 106 3.78 6.33 20.09
N ARG A 107 2.87 6.36 21.06
CA ARG A 107 2.25 7.62 21.52
C ARG A 107 3.32 8.59 22.00
N VAL A 108 3.07 9.88 21.80
CA VAL A 108 3.94 10.96 22.28
C VAL A 108 3.12 11.96 23.09
N ASP A 109 3.79 12.65 24.00
CA ASP A 109 3.21 13.66 24.89
C ASP A 109 3.75 15.07 24.61
N GLY A 110 4.53 15.23 23.55
CA GLY A 110 5.17 16.49 23.17
C GLY A 110 6.45 16.82 23.94
N SER A 111 6.90 15.96 24.87
CA SER A 111 8.13 16.17 25.66
C SER A 111 9.40 16.28 24.80
N TYR A 112 9.41 15.65 23.63
CA TYR A 112 10.47 15.76 22.65
C TYR A 112 9.93 16.12 21.27
N ARG A 113 10.61 17.08 20.63
CA ARG A 113 10.34 17.52 19.26
C ARG A 113 11.59 17.39 18.41
N CYS A 114 11.42 16.93 17.18
CA CYS A 114 12.51 16.81 16.21
C CYS A 114 13.22 18.16 16.03
N ARG A 115 14.55 18.19 16.14
CA ARG A 115 15.34 19.43 16.05
C ARG A 115 15.34 20.09 14.67
N LYS A 116 14.85 19.40 13.64
CA LYS A 116 14.82 19.87 12.24
C LYS A 116 13.45 20.41 11.83
N CYS A 117 12.39 19.70 12.20
CA CYS A 117 11.02 19.97 11.73
C CYS A 117 10.01 20.18 12.85
N THR A 118 10.42 20.02 14.12
CA THR A 118 9.62 20.14 15.36
C THR A 118 8.46 19.16 15.55
N TRP A 119 8.31 18.17 14.67
CA TRP A 119 7.34 17.08 14.89
C TRP A 119 7.60 16.41 16.23
N PRO A 120 6.55 16.13 17.03
CA PRO A 120 6.69 15.31 18.23
C PRO A 120 7.23 13.91 17.93
N LEU A 121 8.31 13.52 18.61
CA LEU A 121 8.93 12.19 18.51
C LEU A 121 9.23 11.64 19.91
N CYS A 122 9.59 10.37 20.03
CA CYS A 122 10.02 9.80 21.32
C CYS A 122 11.42 10.28 21.78
N GLY A 123 12.27 10.78 20.87
CA GLY A 123 13.63 11.17 21.20
C GLY A 123 14.57 11.26 19.98
N PRO A 124 15.86 11.58 20.21
CA PRO A 124 16.83 11.81 19.13
C PRO A 124 17.00 10.64 18.15
N ALA A 125 16.89 9.39 18.63
CA ALA A 125 17.01 8.20 17.79
C ALA A 125 15.93 8.15 16.68
N CYS A 126 14.75 8.73 16.92
CA CYS A 126 13.66 8.76 15.95
C CYS A 126 13.84 9.85 14.88
N GLU A 127 14.73 10.83 15.08
CA GLU A 127 14.99 11.88 14.07
C GLU A 127 15.61 11.35 12.78
N SER A 128 16.34 10.24 12.89
CA SER A 128 16.99 9.54 11.78
C SER A 128 16.18 8.35 11.25
N SER A 129 14.97 8.12 11.76
CA SER A 129 14.13 7.02 11.28
C SER A 129 13.83 7.20 9.79
N PRO A 130 14.06 6.18 8.92
CA PRO A 130 13.75 6.25 7.50
C PRO A 130 12.30 6.64 7.21
N ASP A 131 11.38 6.22 8.10
CA ASP A 131 9.96 6.52 8.01
C ASP A 131 9.70 8.01 8.27
N HIS A 132 10.47 8.66 9.14
CA HIS A 132 10.28 10.08 9.48
C HIS A 132 10.87 11.06 8.43
N VAL A 133 11.92 10.63 7.72
CA VAL A 133 12.65 11.47 6.76
C VAL A 133 11.75 12.22 5.76
N PRO A 134 10.72 11.62 5.13
CA PRO A 134 9.91 12.28 4.11
C PRO A 134 9.27 13.58 4.60
N GLU A 135 8.50 13.52 5.68
CA GLU A 135 7.79 14.69 6.21
C GLU A 135 8.71 15.62 7.01
N CYS A 136 9.80 15.10 7.58
CA CYS A 136 10.82 15.92 8.25
C CYS A 136 11.45 16.93 7.29
N PHE A 137 11.72 16.53 6.04
CA PHE A 137 12.27 17.45 5.04
C PHE A 137 11.34 18.64 4.82
N ILE A 138 10.04 18.38 4.69
CA ILE A 138 9.02 19.42 4.46
C ILE A 138 8.88 20.34 5.66
N GLY A 139 8.74 19.79 6.86
CA GLY A 139 8.65 20.62 8.07
C GLY A 139 9.90 21.47 8.32
N LYS A 140 11.08 21.02 7.89
CA LYS A 140 12.32 21.81 7.93
C LYS A 140 12.26 23.02 6.97
N VAL A 141 11.81 22.82 5.73
CA VAL A 141 11.72 23.92 4.75
C VAL A 141 10.68 24.95 5.18
N MET A 142 9.56 24.51 5.76
CA MET A 142 8.45 25.37 6.18
C MET A 142 8.63 26.08 7.51
N GLY A 143 9.73 25.81 8.25
CA GLY A 143 9.97 26.50 9.50
C GLY A 143 9.00 26.10 10.62
N SER A 144 8.56 24.84 10.64
CA SER A 144 7.89 24.23 11.80
C SER A 144 6.47 24.76 12.13
N PRO A 145 5.49 24.64 11.22
CA PRO A 145 4.12 25.08 11.48
C PRO A 145 3.32 24.08 12.38
N ILE A 146 3.98 23.13 13.04
CA ILE A 146 3.30 22.02 13.73
C ILE A 146 3.03 22.41 15.18
N ASP A 147 1.84 22.97 15.39
CA ASP A 147 1.37 23.35 16.72
C ASP A 147 0.33 22.37 17.25
N ILE A 148 0.77 21.47 18.13
CA ILE A 148 -0.07 20.44 18.77
C ILE A 148 -0.19 20.81 20.24
N GLN A 149 -1.42 21.08 20.67
CA GLN A 149 -1.75 21.52 22.02
C GLN A 149 -2.26 20.36 22.89
N ASP A 150 -3.12 19.50 22.33
CA ASP A 150 -3.66 18.32 23.00
C ASP A 150 -3.06 17.05 22.38
N PHE A 151 -2.48 16.21 23.25
CA PHE A 151 -1.87 14.93 22.90
C PHE A 151 -2.75 13.73 23.26
N SER A 152 -3.93 13.99 23.82
CA SER A 152 -4.90 12.97 24.24
C SER A 152 -6.09 12.82 23.28
N ASP A 153 -6.18 13.68 22.27
CA ASP A 153 -7.24 13.65 21.24
C ASP A 153 -6.63 13.51 19.83
N ILE A 154 -7.50 13.21 18.85
CA ILE A 154 -7.15 13.12 17.43
C ILE A 154 -6.53 14.44 16.98
N ASN A 155 -5.40 14.34 16.28
CA ASN A 155 -4.74 15.51 15.72
C ASN A 155 -4.71 15.51 14.19
N HIS A 156 -5.35 16.51 13.59
CA HIS A 156 -5.52 16.62 12.14
C HIS A 156 -4.21 16.79 11.34
N PHE A 157 -3.07 17.15 11.97
CA PHE A 157 -1.79 17.14 11.25
C PHE A 157 -1.35 15.73 10.84
N TYR A 158 -1.83 14.70 11.54
CA TYR A 158 -1.48 13.32 11.23
C TYR A 158 -2.21 12.78 9.99
N GLU A 159 -3.36 13.36 9.62
CA GLU A 159 -4.05 13.08 8.34
C GLU A 159 -3.15 13.33 7.13
N LEU A 160 -2.22 14.27 7.26
CA LEU A 160 -1.33 14.70 6.19
C LEU A 160 -0.17 13.74 5.96
N VAL A 161 0.29 13.04 7.00
CA VAL A 161 1.60 12.39 7.03
C VAL A 161 1.70 11.29 5.99
N THR A 162 0.76 10.34 6.01
CA THR A 162 0.79 9.19 5.10
C THR A 162 0.62 9.63 3.65
N CYS A 163 -0.27 10.61 3.40
CA CYS A 163 -0.43 11.22 2.07
C CYS A 163 0.87 11.86 1.59
N LEU A 164 1.51 12.70 2.42
CA LEU A 164 2.76 13.38 2.11
C LEU A 164 3.89 12.37 1.82
N ARG A 165 4.01 11.32 2.63
CA ARG A 165 4.96 10.23 2.40
C ARG A 165 4.74 9.59 1.02
N GLY A 166 3.48 9.30 0.67
CA GLY A 166 3.11 8.77 -0.63
C GLY A 166 3.54 9.67 -1.79
N LEU A 167 3.28 10.97 -1.70
CA LEU A 167 3.66 11.95 -2.73
C LEU A 167 5.17 12.05 -2.92
N THR A 168 5.96 11.96 -1.84
CA THR A 168 7.44 12.02 -1.92
C THR A 168 8.07 10.81 -2.62
N LEU A 169 7.33 9.71 -2.78
CA LEU A 169 7.82 8.52 -3.48
C LEU A 169 8.05 8.79 -4.97
N LYS A 170 7.41 9.82 -5.56
CA LYS A 170 7.59 10.19 -6.97
C LYS A 170 9.05 10.27 -7.38
N LYS A 171 9.90 10.86 -6.53
CA LYS A 171 11.36 10.86 -6.73
C LYS A 171 12.10 9.79 -5.95
N ARG A 172 11.74 9.55 -4.68
CA ARG A 172 12.49 8.63 -3.81
C ARG A 172 12.41 7.18 -4.28
N SER A 173 11.29 6.78 -4.86
CA SER A 173 11.08 5.44 -5.40
C SER A 173 10.01 5.47 -6.50
N PRO A 174 10.37 5.88 -7.74
CA PRO A 174 9.42 6.02 -8.85
C PRO A 174 8.65 4.73 -9.15
N LYS A 175 9.29 3.57 -8.91
CA LYS A 175 8.64 2.26 -9.05
C LYS A 175 7.52 2.04 -8.02
N LYS A 176 7.76 2.35 -6.73
CA LYS A 176 6.71 2.26 -5.71
C LYS A 176 5.60 3.28 -5.97
N TYR A 177 5.96 4.48 -6.40
CA TYR A 177 4.99 5.53 -6.74
C TYR A 177 4.08 5.11 -7.90
N ALA A 178 4.65 4.59 -9.00
CA ALA A 178 3.87 4.05 -10.11
C ALA A 178 2.97 2.88 -9.68
N SER A 179 3.45 2.02 -8.78
CA SER A 179 2.64 0.94 -8.21
C SER A 179 1.48 1.47 -7.36
N LEU A 180 1.69 2.51 -6.56
CA LEU A 180 0.62 3.17 -5.78
C LEU A 180 -0.42 3.81 -6.69
N LEU A 181 0.01 4.59 -7.68
CA LEU A 181 -0.89 5.24 -8.64
C LEU A 181 -1.64 4.24 -9.52
N SER A 182 -1.18 2.98 -9.58
CA SER A 182 -1.92 1.93 -10.24
C SER A 182 -3.08 1.40 -9.40
N LEU A 183 -3.20 1.73 -8.11
CA LEU A 183 -4.30 1.28 -7.23
C LEU A 183 -5.53 2.18 -7.39
N GLU A 184 -6.70 1.64 -7.07
CA GLU A 184 -7.95 2.39 -7.18
C GLU A 184 -8.02 3.49 -6.10
N SER A 185 -8.44 4.68 -6.49
CA SER A 185 -8.60 5.83 -5.59
C SER A 185 -10.05 6.28 -5.44
N HIS A 186 -10.92 5.85 -6.36
CA HIS A 186 -12.26 6.39 -6.57
C HIS A 186 -12.29 7.92 -6.72
N TYR A 187 -11.19 8.52 -7.21
CA TYR A 187 -11.07 9.99 -7.30
C TYR A 187 -12.25 10.62 -8.04
N ASN A 188 -12.57 10.14 -9.24
CA ASN A 188 -13.66 10.68 -10.05
C ASN A 188 -15.02 10.50 -9.38
N ASP A 189 -15.26 9.33 -8.77
CA ASP A 189 -16.53 9.02 -8.08
C ASP A 189 -16.73 9.86 -6.82
N ARG A 190 -15.63 10.32 -6.21
CA ARG A 190 -15.65 11.14 -5.00
C ARG A 190 -15.96 12.60 -5.29
N ILE A 191 -15.73 13.12 -6.50
CA ILE A 191 -15.94 14.55 -6.82
C ILE A 191 -17.38 14.96 -6.44
N GLY A 192 -17.50 16.01 -5.62
CA GLY A 192 -18.78 16.53 -5.15
C GLY A 192 -19.41 15.78 -3.97
N THR A 193 -18.80 14.69 -3.49
CA THR A 193 -19.23 13.98 -2.28
C THR A 193 -18.71 14.66 -1.01
N HIS A 194 -19.27 14.28 0.15
CA HIS A 194 -18.78 14.75 1.44
C HIS A 194 -17.31 14.40 1.67
N ILE A 195 -16.87 13.19 1.29
CA ILE A 195 -15.48 12.72 1.44
C ILE A 195 -14.51 13.63 0.65
N TYR A 196 -14.87 14.02 -0.57
CA TYR A 196 -14.05 14.96 -1.35
C TYR A 196 -13.96 16.31 -0.65
N ASN A 197 -15.05 16.84 -0.11
CA ASN A 197 -15.05 18.13 0.56
C ASN A 197 -14.23 18.10 1.87
N GLU A 198 -14.31 16.99 2.62
CA GLU A 198 -13.48 16.78 3.81
C GLU A 198 -11.99 16.69 3.43
N ASN A 199 -11.63 15.86 2.44
CA ASN A 199 -10.25 15.74 1.96
C ASN A 199 -9.73 17.06 1.40
N GLN A 200 -10.56 17.83 0.70
CA GLN A 200 -10.20 19.16 0.21
C GLN A 200 -9.78 20.06 1.38
N THR A 201 -10.57 20.06 2.46
CA THR A 201 -10.35 20.93 3.60
C THR A 201 -9.20 20.46 4.48
N ARG A 202 -9.23 19.19 4.91
CA ARG A 202 -8.31 18.64 5.91
C ARG A 202 -6.97 18.20 5.35
N VAL A 203 -6.89 17.84 4.07
CA VAL A 203 -5.66 17.31 3.46
C VAL A 203 -5.13 18.25 2.39
N VAL A 204 -5.91 18.52 1.34
CA VAL A 204 -5.46 19.27 0.16
C VAL A 204 -5.11 20.71 0.52
N ASN A 205 -6.02 21.44 1.15
CA ASN A 205 -5.80 22.83 1.54
C ASN A 205 -4.69 22.95 2.59
N MET A 206 -4.60 22.00 3.52
CA MET A 206 -3.51 21.96 4.50
C MET A 206 -2.15 21.77 3.82
N LEU A 207 -2.01 20.78 2.94
CA LEU A 207 -0.75 20.54 2.23
C LEU A 207 -0.39 21.70 1.29
N ARG A 208 -1.35 22.20 0.51
CA ARG A 208 -1.09 23.23 -0.51
C ARG A 208 -0.86 24.61 0.11
N ASN A 209 -1.71 25.02 1.03
CA ASN A 209 -1.77 26.41 1.50
C ASN A 209 -1.07 26.57 2.86
N TYR A 210 -1.34 25.68 3.82
CA TYR A 210 -0.75 25.78 5.16
C TYR A 210 0.72 25.35 5.19
N PHE A 211 1.05 24.25 4.51
CA PHE A 211 2.44 23.83 4.26
C PHE A 211 3.04 24.46 2.99
N MET A 212 2.35 25.44 2.40
CA MET A 212 2.78 26.24 1.25
C MET A 212 3.38 25.46 0.07
N LEU A 213 2.96 24.20 -0.14
CA LEU A 213 3.50 23.38 -1.22
C LEU A 213 3.10 23.88 -2.61
N VAL A 214 2.10 24.77 -2.71
CA VAL A 214 1.76 25.41 -3.99
C VAL A 214 2.71 26.56 -4.34
N ASP A 215 3.15 27.33 -3.34
CA ASP A 215 4.01 28.50 -3.51
C ASP A 215 5.49 28.11 -3.54
N PHE A 216 5.85 27.10 -2.74
CA PHE A 216 7.20 26.56 -2.61
C PHE A 216 7.19 25.04 -2.80
N PRO A 217 6.76 24.53 -3.96
CA PRO A 217 6.79 23.10 -4.21
C PRO A 217 8.25 22.64 -4.15
N PRO A 218 8.59 21.67 -3.28
CA PRO A 218 9.81 20.93 -3.47
C PRO A 218 9.77 20.31 -4.87
N ASP A 219 10.89 20.30 -5.59
CA ASP A 219 11.03 19.76 -6.96
C ASP A 219 10.48 18.32 -7.12
N ASP A 220 10.25 17.64 -5.99
CA ASP A 220 10.07 16.22 -5.85
C ASP A 220 8.63 15.83 -5.43
N ILE A 221 7.76 16.82 -5.21
CA ILE A 221 6.39 16.63 -4.75
C ILE A 221 5.40 17.20 -5.76
N ASP A 222 4.44 16.38 -6.16
CA ASP A 222 3.30 16.80 -6.95
C ASP A 222 2.19 17.36 -6.05
N ALA A 223 2.21 18.68 -5.82
CA ALA A 223 1.23 19.37 -4.99
C ALA A 223 -0.09 19.69 -5.74
N GLY A 224 -0.32 19.08 -6.92
CA GLY A 224 -1.58 19.19 -7.64
C GLY A 224 -2.76 18.70 -6.80
N GLU A 225 -3.90 19.40 -6.85
CA GLU A 225 -5.10 19.02 -6.09
C GLU A 225 -5.54 17.58 -6.44
N CYS A 226 -5.59 17.27 -7.74
CA CYS A 226 -5.87 15.92 -8.23
C CYS A 226 -4.89 14.89 -7.65
N SER A 227 -3.58 15.18 -7.68
CA SER A 227 -2.54 14.28 -7.16
C SER A 227 -2.70 13.99 -5.66
N ILE A 228 -3.02 15.01 -4.87
CA ILE A 228 -3.22 14.86 -3.42
C ILE A 228 -4.51 14.07 -3.14
N HIS A 229 -5.61 14.39 -3.82
CA HIS A 229 -6.87 13.63 -3.67
C HIS A 229 -6.72 12.18 -4.10
N GLN A 230 -6.03 11.91 -5.22
CA GLN A 230 -5.73 10.55 -5.66
C GLN A 230 -4.94 9.79 -4.60
N MET A 231 -3.90 10.39 -4.02
CA MET A 231 -3.10 9.75 -2.97
C MET A 231 -3.92 9.48 -1.71
N ALA A 232 -4.71 10.45 -1.25
CA ALA A 232 -5.62 10.26 -0.11
C ALA A 232 -6.63 9.13 -0.39
N GLY A 233 -7.24 9.13 -1.58
CA GLY A 233 -8.16 8.09 -2.02
C GLY A 233 -7.52 6.70 -2.07
N ILE A 234 -6.28 6.58 -2.57
CA ILE A 234 -5.53 5.32 -2.54
C ILE A 234 -5.39 4.81 -1.10
N ILE A 235 -5.01 5.67 -0.16
CA ILE A 235 -4.84 5.28 1.25
C ILE A 235 -6.18 4.86 1.86
N ASP A 236 -7.25 5.60 1.59
CA ASP A 236 -8.59 5.29 2.12
C ASP A 236 -9.16 3.97 1.60
N VAL A 237 -8.96 3.67 0.30
CA VAL A 237 -9.53 2.47 -0.35
C VAL A 237 -8.69 1.22 -0.10
N ASN A 238 -7.36 1.38 -0.07
CA ASN A 238 -6.41 0.26 -0.11
C ASN A 238 -5.64 0.08 1.21
N GLY A 239 -5.80 1.01 2.15
CA GLY A 239 -5.10 1.01 3.43
C GLY A 239 -5.59 -0.11 4.35
N VAL A 240 -4.64 -0.83 4.93
CA VAL A 240 -4.89 -1.89 5.91
C VAL A 240 -4.30 -1.47 7.25
N GLY A 241 -5.08 -1.68 8.32
CA GLY A 241 -4.61 -1.47 9.68
C GLY A 241 -3.51 -2.45 10.07
N ILE A 242 -2.39 -1.92 10.57
CA ILE A 242 -1.31 -2.70 11.18
C ILE A 242 -1.35 -2.39 12.68
N VAL A 243 -1.79 -3.38 13.45
CA VAL A 243 -1.89 -3.26 14.91
C VAL A 243 -0.51 -3.38 15.53
N LEU A 244 -0.10 -2.35 16.24
CA LEU A 244 1.10 -2.31 17.07
C LEU A 244 0.70 -2.46 18.55
N PRO A 245 1.65 -2.69 19.48
CA PRO A 245 1.33 -2.87 20.89
C PRO A 245 0.55 -1.72 21.54
N GLU A 246 0.77 -0.47 21.09
CA GLU A 246 0.18 0.74 21.70
C GLU A 246 -0.74 1.52 20.75
N THR A 247 -0.59 1.31 19.44
CA THR A 247 -1.18 2.15 18.40
C THR A 247 -1.54 1.31 17.17
N GLU A 248 -2.20 1.93 16.20
CA GLU A 248 -2.48 1.32 14.92
C GLU A 248 -2.00 2.26 13.80
N ILE A 249 -1.31 1.69 12.82
CA ILE A 249 -0.83 2.42 11.65
C ILE A 249 -1.53 1.89 10.40
N VAL A 250 -1.35 2.56 9.26
CA VAL A 250 -1.89 2.12 7.97
C VAL A 250 -0.76 1.72 7.04
N GLY A 251 -0.94 0.61 6.33
CA GLY A 251 -0.07 0.15 5.25
C GLY A 251 -0.84 -0.07 3.96
N VAL A 252 -0.23 0.24 2.82
CA VAL A 252 -0.77 -0.05 1.48
C VAL A 252 0.11 -1.09 0.81
N TYR A 253 -0.49 -2.18 0.32
CA TYR A 253 0.21 -3.37 -0.15
C TYR A 253 -0.29 -3.80 -1.53
N PRO A 254 0.58 -3.99 -2.53
CA PRO A 254 0.16 -4.04 -3.93
C PRO A 254 -0.72 -5.25 -4.28
N SER A 255 -0.41 -6.43 -3.74
CA SER A 255 -1.19 -7.64 -4.04
C SER A 255 -2.41 -7.75 -3.13
N TYR A 256 -2.28 -7.39 -1.85
CA TYR A 256 -3.40 -7.37 -0.91
C TYR A 256 -4.53 -6.47 -1.39
N SER A 257 -4.20 -5.31 -1.98
CA SER A 257 -5.18 -4.38 -2.55
C SER A 257 -5.97 -4.93 -3.74
N LEU A 258 -5.61 -6.11 -4.25
CA LEU A 258 -6.32 -6.81 -5.32
C LEU A 258 -7.15 -8.01 -4.79
N LEU A 259 -7.17 -8.22 -3.47
CA LEU A 259 -8.07 -9.20 -2.85
C LEU A 259 -9.46 -8.59 -2.73
N GLU A 260 -10.39 -9.14 -3.51
CA GLU A 260 -11.77 -8.68 -3.50
C GLU A 260 -12.50 -9.03 -2.20
N HIS A 261 -13.40 -8.13 -1.81
CA HIS A 261 -14.21 -8.32 -0.63
C HIS A 261 -15.24 -9.46 -0.83
N SER A 262 -15.43 -10.24 0.21
CA SER A 262 -16.53 -11.18 0.33
C SER A 262 -16.96 -11.25 1.79
N CYS A 263 -18.27 -11.19 2.05
CA CYS A 263 -18.83 -11.40 3.40
C CYS A 263 -18.51 -12.79 3.96
N THR A 264 -18.10 -13.73 3.10
CA THR A 264 -17.64 -15.08 3.43
C THR A 264 -16.27 -15.31 2.79
N PRO A 265 -15.19 -14.74 3.35
CA PRO A 265 -13.88 -14.78 2.75
C PRO A 265 -13.25 -16.17 2.83
N ASN A 266 -12.39 -16.48 1.87
CA ASN A 266 -11.61 -17.72 1.82
C ASN A 266 -10.13 -17.51 2.18
N THR A 267 -9.76 -16.31 2.64
CA THR A 267 -8.42 -15.92 3.10
C THR A 267 -8.51 -15.09 4.38
N LYS A 268 -7.40 -14.98 5.14
CA LYS A 268 -7.26 -14.16 6.34
C LYS A 268 -5.83 -13.64 6.46
#